data_AF-A0AAD1KD06-F1
#
_entry.id   AF-A0AAD1KD06-F1
#
_cell.length_a   1.000
_cell.length_b   1.000
_cell.length_c   1.000
_cell.angle_alpha   90.00
_cell.angle_beta   90.00
_cell.angle_gamma   90.00
#
_symmetry.space_group_name_H-M   'P 1'
#
loop_
_entity.id
_entity.type
_entity.pdbx_description
1 polymer ?
#
loop_
_entity_poly.entity_id
_entity_poly.type
_entity_poly.pdbx_seq_one_letter_code
_entity_poly.pdbx_strand_id
1 'polypeptide(L)'
;MKTKLMTLTAALLMSFCVFAIGLQDAKSQGLVGEQQNGYLGVVKSSAEVTALVKDINAKRRAHYEKIARQNGISVDDVAKLAGAKAIAAADKGHIVQDTSGKWVRK
;
A
#
# COMPACT_ATOMS: atom_id res chain seq x y z
N MET A 1 4.44 -28.19 60.91
CA MET A 1 5.33 -27.12 60.38
C MET A 1 4.69 -26.62 59.08
N LYS A 2 3.80 -25.62 59.16
CA LYS A 2 4.02 -24.22 58.73
C LYS A 2 4.37 -24.09 57.22
N THR A 3 3.31 -23.88 56.43
CA THR A 3 3.15 -22.95 55.29
C THR A 3 4.37 -22.61 54.42
N LYS A 4 4.20 -22.70 53.09
CA LYS A 4 4.47 -21.60 52.15
C LYS A 4 3.66 -21.76 50.85
N LEU A 5 2.50 -21.11 50.85
CA LEU A 5 1.87 -20.50 49.69
C LEU A 5 2.77 -19.34 49.21
N MET A 6 3.02 -19.22 47.90
CA MET A 6 3.35 -18.02 47.10
C MET A 6 4.51 -18.24 46.10
N THR A 7 4.14 -18.34 44.81
CA THR A 7 4.80 -17.61 43.70
C THR A 7 3.75 -17.48 42.59
N LEU A 8 2.99 -16.38 42.55
CA LEU A 8 3.16 -15.26 41.59
C LEU A 8 2.87 -15.70 40.14
N THR A 9 1.61 -15.74 39.68
CA THR A 9 0.84 -14.64 39.09
C THR A 9 1.53 -13.96 37.89
N ALA A 10 0.82 -13.96 36.75
CA ALA A 10 0.93 -13.09 35.58
C ALA A 10 2.06 -13.37 34.55
N ALA A 11 1.94 -14.49 33.81
CA ALA A 11 2.49 -14.57 32.45
C ALA A 11 1.61 -13.75 31.48
N LEU A 12 1.79 -12.43 31.56
CA LEU A 12 1.79 -11.45 30.48
C LEU A 12 1.01 -11.84 29.20
N LEU A 13 -0.25 -11.40 29.14
CA LEU A 13 -0.99 -11.18 27.90
C LEU A 13 -0.30 -10.06 27.09
N MET A 14 0.80 -10.35 26.41
CA MET A 14 1.27 -9.48 25.33
C MET A 14 0.35 -9.69 24.13
N SER A 15 -0.77 -8.98 24.14
CA SER A 15 -1.60 -8.80 22.96
C SER A 15 -0.79 -7.96 21.97
N PHE A 16 -0.17 -8.59 20.98
CA PHE A 16 0.47 -7.87 19.90
C PHE A 16 -0.63 -7.22 19.05
N CYS A 17 -0.83 -5.92 19.21
CA CYS A 17 -1.62 -5.14 18.27
C CYS A 17 -0.88 -5.15 16.93
N VAL A 18 -1.37 -5.92 15.97
CA VAL A 18 -0.91 -5.86 14.57
C VAL A 18 -1.58 -4.64 13.94
N PHE A 19 -0.85 -3.54 13.82
CA PHE A 19 -1.30 -2.38 13.05
C PHE A 19 -1.08 -2.66 11.55
N ALA A 20 -2.11 -2.45 10.74
CA ALA A 20 -1.97 -2.53 9.30
C ALA A 20 -1.10 -1.38 8.78
N ILE A 21 -0.14 -1.67 7.92
CA ILE A 21 0.73 -0.69 7.29
C ILE A 21 -0.07 0.25 6.38
N GLY A 22 0.17 1.55 6.54
CA GLY A 22 -0.42 2.58 5.69
C GLY A 22 0.25 2.66 4.31
N LEU A 23 -0.47 3.19 3.31
CA LEU A 23 0.08 3.41 1.97
C LEU A 23 1.35 4.26 1.98
N GLN A 24 1.36 5.36 2.75
CA GLN A 24 2.51 6.26 2.78
C GLN A 24 3.75 5.57 3.39
N ASP A 25 3.56 4.80 4.45
CA ASP A 25 4.65 4.04 5.07
C ASP A 25 5.17 2.97 4.11
N ALA A 26 4.26 2.25 3.43
CA ALA A 26 4.63 1.25 2.44
C ALA A 26 5.44 1.86 1.27
N LYS A 27 5.10 3.07 0.81
CA LYS A 27 5.87 3.80 -0.21
C LYS A 27 7.23 4.25 0.30
N SER A 28 7.27 4.82 1.51
CA SER A 28 8.50 5.31 2.14
C SER A 28 9.51 4.18 2.36
N GLN A 29 9.01 2.99 2.72
CA GLN A 29 9.81 1.78 2.90
C GLN A 29 10.17 1.07 1.57
N GLY A 30 9.64 1.55 0.43
CA GLY A 30 9.85 0.95 -0.88
C GLY A 30 9.24 -0.45 -1.01
N LEU A 31 8.14 -0.72 -0.30
CA LEU A 31 7.39 -1.98 -0.38
C LEU A 31 6.43 -1.97 -1.57
N VAL A 32 5.94 -0.80 -1.93
CA VAL A 32 5.03 -0.57 -3.07
C VAL A 32 5.56 0.58 -3.94
N GLY A 33 5.12 0.61 -5.19
CA GLY A 33 5.45 1.69 -6.12
C GLY A 33 4.30 2.05 -7.05
N GLU A 34 4.36 3.25 -7.63
CA GLU A 34 3.39 3.73 -8.62
C GLU A 34 3.68 3.18 -10.02
N GLN A 35 2.66 2.68 -10.71
CA GLN A 35 2.79 2.15 -12.07
C GLN A 35 2.23 3.13 -13.10
N GLN A 36 2.72 3.02 -14.34
CA GLN A 36 2.25 3.83 -15.47
C GLN A 36 0.75 3.64 -15.78
N ASN A 37 0.20 2.48 -15.40
CA ASN A 37 -1.21 2.16 -15.59
C ASN A 37 -2.16 2.76 -14.53
N GLY A 38 -1.66 3.59 -13.60
CA GLY A 38 -2.50 4.24 -12.58
C GLY A 38 -2.70 3.48 -11.28
N TYR A 39 -2.12 2.30 -11.15
CA TYR A 39 -2.27 1.44 -9.98
C TYR A 39 -0.96 1.29 -9.21
N LEU A 40 -1.04 0.79 -7.97
CA LEU A 40 0.13 0.40 -7.21
C LEU A 40 0.59 -1.00 -7.61
N GLY A 41 1.90 -1.19 -7.64
CA GLY A 41 2.54 -2.50 -7.72
C GLY A 41 3.25 -2.86 -6.43
N VAL A 42 3.36 -4.16 -6.17
CA VAL A 42 4.15 -4.72 -5.07
C VAL A 42 5.62 -4.75 -5.51
N VAL A 43 6.49 -4.07 -4.77
CA VAL A 43 7.94 -4.06 -5.01
C VAL A 43 8.63 -5.10 -4.13
N LYS A 44 8.22 -5.19 -2.86
CA LYS A 44 8.64 -6.23 -1.92
C LYS A 44 7.42 -6.95 -1.38
N SER A 45 7.36 -8.25 -1.62
CA SER A 45 6.17 -9.04 -1.32
C SER A 45 6.07 -9.41 0.15
N SER A 46 4.90 -9.14 0.73
CA SER A 46 4.41 -9.74 1.96
C SER A 46 2.89 -9.88 1.86
N ALA A 47 2.29 -10.72 2.71
CA ALA A 47 0.84 -10.88 2.73
C ALA A 47 0.12 -9.55 3.00
N GLU A 48 0.66 -8.77 3.93
CA GLU A 48 0.14 -7.45 4.31
C GLU A 48 0.25 -6.43 3.16
N VAL A 49 1.41 -6.33 2.51
CA VAL A 49 1.62 -5.41 1.38
C VAL A 49 0.72 -5.79 0.19
N THR A 50 0.54 -7.09 -0.07
CA THR A 50 -0.34 -7.57 -1.13
C THR A 50 -1.80 -7.22 -0.86
N ALA A 51 -2.25 -7.38 0.40
CA ALA A 51 -3.60 -7.00 0.81
C ALA A 51 -3.81 -5.48 0.69
N LEU A 52 -2.84 -4.67 1.12
CA LEU A 52 -2.86 -3.22 0.98
C LEU A 52 -2.97 -2.78 -0.50
N VAL A 53 -2.12 -3.33 -1.38
CA VAL A 53 -2.15 -3.00 -2.82
C VAL A 53 -3.50 -3.37 -3.43
N LYS A 54 -4.06 -4.54 -3.07
CA LYS A 54 -5.38 -4.97 -3.54
C LYS A 54 -6.48 -3.99 -3.12
N ASP A 55 -6.53 -3.62 -1.84
CA ASP A 55 -7.53 -2.69 -1.29
C ASP A 55 -7.44 -1.31 -1.95
N ILE A 56 -6.24 -0.73 -2.04
CA ILE A 56 -6.06 0.59 -2.64
C ILE A 56 -6.37 0.57 -4.14
N ASN A 57 -5.95 -0.47 -4.87
CA ASN A 57 -6.24 -0.55 -6.31
C ASN A 57 -7.74 -0.72 -6.59
N ALA A 58 -8.48 -1.43 -5.75
CA ALA A 58 -9.94 -1.50 -5.85
C ALA A 58 -10.59 -0.12 -5.65
N LYS A 59 -10.16 0.64 -4.64
CA LYS A 59 -10.63 2.01 -4.39
C LYS A 59 -10.30 2.95 -5.56
N ARG A 60 -9.08 2.87 -6.10
CA ARG A 60 -8.66 3.63 -7.29
C ARG A 60 -9.53 3.30 -8.49
N ARG A 61 -9.76 2.02 -8.79
CA ARG A 61 -10.59 1.58 -9.92
C ARG A 61 -12.01 2.14 -9.83
N ALA A 62 -12.66 2.02 -8.67
CA ALA A 62 -14.00 2.56 -8.45
C ALA A 62 -14.05 4.08 -8.66
N HIS A 63 -13.00 4.79 -8.23
CA HIS A 63 -12.88 6.23 -8.48
C HIS A 63 -12.68 6.55 -9.96
N TYR A 64 -11.82 5.81 -10.66
CA TYR A 64 -11.57 5.98 -12.09
C TYR A 64 -12.82 5.71 -12.92
N GLU A 65 -13.61 4.68 -12.57
CA GLU A 65 -14.91 4.40 -13.19
C GLU A 65 -15.90 5.56 -13.05
N LYS A 66 -15.94 6.21 -11.89
CA LYS A 66 -16.77 7.40 -11.67
C LYS A 66 -16.35 8.54 -12.61
N ILE A 67 -15.06 8.84 -12.68
CA ILE A 67 -14.52 9.90 -13.56
C ILE A 67 -14.75 9.55 -15.03
N ALA A 68 -14.46 8.32 -15.43
CA ALA A 68 -14.64 7.82 -16.79
C ALA A 68 -16.08 8.02 -17.27
N ARG A 69 -17.06 7.61 -16.46
CA ARG A 69 -18.49 7.81 -16.74
C ARG A 69 -18.87 9.29 -16.84
N GLN A 70 -18.34 10.13 -15.95
CA GLN A 70 -18.63 11.57 -15.95
C GLN A 70 -18.08 12.30 -17.18
N ASN A 71 -16.96 11.83 -17.72
CA ASN A 71 -16.25 12.49 -18.82
C ASN A 71 -16.43 11.78 -20.18
N GLY A 72 -17.14 10.65 -20.22
CA GLY A 72 -17.34 9.88 -21.44
C GLY A 72 -16.06 9.27 -22.03
N ILE A 73 -15.08 8.95 -21.18
CA ILE A 73 -13.79 8.35 -21.59
C ILE A 73 -13.59 6.98 -20.96
N SER A 74 -12.56 6.24 -21.38
CA SER A 74 -12.28 4.91 -20.82
C SER A 74 -11.68 5.00 -19.40
N VAL A 75 -11.91 3.95 -18.60
CA VAL A 75 -11.28 3.82 -17.27
C VAL A 75 -9.76 3.78 -17.38
N ASP A 76 -9.25 3.15 -18.44
CA ASP A 76 -7.82 3.01 -18.71
C ASP A 76 -7.15 4.37 -18.98
N ASP A 77 -7.82 5.26 -19.72
CA ASP A 77 -7.31 6.61 -19.98
C ASP A 77 -7.25 7.44 -18.70
N VAL A 78 -8.29 7.35 -17.86
CA VAL A 78 -8.29 7.97 -16.53
C VAL A 78 -7.14 7.43 -15.68
N ALA A 79 -6.96 6.11 -15.66
CA ALA A 79 -5.94 5.46 -14.87
C ALA A 79 -4.53 5.86 -15.32
N LYS A 80 -4.24 5.90 -16.62
CA LYS A 80 -2.95 6.37 -17.16
C LYS A 80 -2.65 7.82 -16.76
N LEU A 81 -3.63 8.71 -16.86
CA LEU A 81 -3.49 10.10 -16.42
C LEU A 81 -3.23 10.20 -14.91
N ALA A 82 -3.96 9.42 -14.12
CA ALA A 82 -3.75 9.34 -12.67
C ALA A 82 -2.37 8.78 -12.32
N GLY A 83 -1.89 7.76 -13.05
CA GLY A 83 -0.56 7.18 -12.91
C GLY A 83 0.54 8.19 -13.20
N ALA A 84 0.47 8.89 -14.33
CA ALA A 84 1.41 9.96 -14.68
C ALA A 84 1.46 11.04 -13.59
N LYS A 85 0.30 11.47 -13.07
CA LYS A 85 0.22 12.43 -11.95
C LYS A 85 0.82 11.88 -10.66
N ALA A 86 0.52 10.63 -10.30
CA ALA A 86 1.04 10.00 -9.10
C ALA A 86 2.57 9.82 -9.14
N ILE A 87 3.11 9.43 -10.29
CA ILE A 87 4.56 9.33 -10.51
C ILE A 87 5.21 10.71 -10.44
N ALA A 88 4.62 11.73 -11.08
CA ALA A 88 5.11 13.10 -11.02
C ALA A 88 5.06 13.69 -9.60
N ALA A 89 4.06 13.31 -8.80
CA ALA A 89 3.90 13.76 -7.41
C ALA A 89 4.66 12.91 -6.38
N ALA A 90 5.23 11.75 -6.76
CA ALA A 90 5.93 10.89 -5.81
C ALA A 90 7.12 11.62 -5.15
N ASP A 91 7.32 11.40 -3.85
CA ASP A 91 8.46 11.97 -3.13
C ASP A 91 9.79 11.38 -3.58
N LYS A 92 10.88 12.12 -3.34
CA LYS A 92 12.25 11.62 -3.56
C LYS A 92 12.46 10.37 -2.71
N GLY A 93 13.00 9.32 -3.31
CA GLY A 93 13.22 8.03 -2.68
C GLY A 93 12.05 7.05 -2.83
N HIS A 94 10.86 7.46 -3.27
CA HIS A 94 9.79 6.53 -3.59
C HIS A 94 10.07 5.73 -4.86
N ILE A 95 9.45 4.56 -4.97
CA ILE A 95 9.58 3.67 -6.13
C ILE A 95 8.44 3.95 -7.13
N VAL A 96 8.80 4.07 -8.41
CA VAL A 96 7.87 4.29 -9.53
C VAL A 96 8.29 3.44 -10.73
N GLN A 97 7.36 3.10 -11.63
CA GLN A 97 7.72 2.51 -12.92
C GLN A 97 8.15 3.59 -13.91
N ASP A 98 9.28 3.36 -14.58
CA ASP A 98 9.65 4.12 -15.77
C ASP A 98 8.79 3.75 -16.99
N THR A 99 9.02 4.41 -18.11
CA THR A 99 8.31 4.15 -19.38
C THR A 99 8.62 2.77 -19.98
N SER A 100 9.69 2.12 -19.54
CA SER A 100 10.03 0.73 -19.92
C SER A 100 9.37 -0.32 -19.02
N GLY A 101 8.62 0.11 -17.99
CA GLY A 101 7.96 -0.75 -17.01
C GLY A 101 8.90 -1.22 -15.89
N LYS A 102 10.13 -0.70 -15.80
CA LYS A 102 11.08 -1.06 -14.75
C LYS A 102 10.85 -0.20 -13.50
N TRP A 103 11.04 -0.81 -12.33
CA TRP A 103 11.02 -0.09 -11.06
C TRP A 103 12.28 0.76 -10.92
N VAL A 104 12.08 2.06 -10.69
CA VAL A 104 13.14 3.03 -10.42
C VAL A 104 12.84 3.78 -9.13
N ARG A 105 13.91 4.19 -8.43
CA ARG A 105 13.80 5.09 -7.28
C ARG A 105 13.85 6.52 -7.80
N LYS A 106 12.84 7.32 -7.43
CA LYS A 106 12.73 8.73 -7.80
C LYS A 106 13.70 9.62 -7.04
#